data_AF-A0A7S1WZY0-F1
#
_entry.id   AF-A0A7S1WZY0-F1
#
_cell.length_a   1.000
_cell.length_b   1.000
_cell.length_c   1.000
_cell.angle_alpha   90.00
_cell.angle_beta   90.00
_cell.angle_gamma   90.00
#
_symmetry.space_group_name_H-M   'P 1'
#
loop_
_entity.id
_entity.type
_entity.pdbx_description
1 polymer ?
#
loop_
_entity_poly.entity_id
_entity_poly.type
_entity_poly.pdbx_seq_one_letter_code
_entity_poly.pdbx_strand_id
1 'polypeptide(L)'
;MSEGIGELRDVDDQTVGELRGKLLDNNLTLPARYRALYALRSASGPAAGAALRAALDPALVPSALLRHDVAFCLGQRQDASAVEALVSLLEDTSEHPMVRHEAGEALGD
;
A
#
# COMPACT_ATOMS: atom_id res chain seq x y z
N MET A 1 -2.88 -15.72 -18.38
CA MET A 1 -1.67 -16.28 -17.73
C MET A 1 -1.53 -15.54 -16.41
N SER A 2 -2.06 -16.14 -15.33
CA SER A 2 -1.93 -15.62 -13.97
C SER A 2 -0.49 -15.89 -13.57
N GLU A 3 0.33 -14.84 -13.52
CA GLU A 3 1.58 -14.91 -12.77
C GLU A 3 1.20 -15.19 -11.33
N GLY A 4 1.88 -16.17 -10.73
CA GLY A 4 1.51 -16.72 -9.43
C GLY A 4 1.35 -15.60 -8.40
N ILE A 5 0.26 -15.70 -7.64
CA ILE A 5 0.09 -15.05 -6.34
C ILE A 5 1.31 -15.46 -5.52
N GLY A 6 2.37 -14.65 -5.61
CA GLY A 6 3.66 -14.98 -5.04
C GLY A 6 3.49 -15.02 -3.54
N GLU A 7 3.78 -16.16 -2.93
CA GLU A 7 3.76 -16.30 -1.48
C GLU A 7 4.45 -15.09 -0.84
N LEU A 8 3.77 -14.52 0.15
CA LEU A 8 4.34 -13.45 0.95
C LEU A 8 5.62 -13.97 1.60
N ARG A 9 6.66 -13.15 1.58
CA ARG A 9 8.00 -13.50 2.05
C ARG A 9 8.14 -13.13 3.50
N ASP A 10 8.71 -14.02 4.30
CA ASP A 10 9.07 -13.70 5.67
C ASP A 10 10.15 -12.61 5.69
N VAL A 11 9.85 -11.52 6.39
CA VAL A 11 10.69 -10.33 6.53
C VAL A 11 10.51 -9.84 7.96
N ASP A 12 11.61 -9.64 8.69
CA ASP A 12 11.57 -9.20 10.07
C ASP A 12 10.98 -7.78 10.23
N ASP A 13 10.40 -7.50 11.39
CA ASP A 13 9.73 -6.23 11.69
C ASP A 13 10.66 -5.02 11.59
N GLN A 14 11.97 -5.19 11.83
CA GLN A 14 12.94 -4.10 11.68
C GLN A 14 13.04 -3.70 10.21
N THR A 15 13.23 -4.67 9.32
CA THR A 15 13.27 -4.46 7.87
C THR A 15 11.95 -3.87 7.36
N VAL A 16 10.80 -4.33 7.86
CA VAL A 16 9.49 -3.71 7.54
C VAL A 16 9.46 -2.25 7.98
N GLY A 17 9.97 -1.93 9.16
CA GLY A 17 10.10 -0.56 9.67
C GLY A 17 10.95 0.34 8.78
N GLU A 18 12.09 -0.16 8.29
CA GLU A 18 12.96 0.56 7.36
C GLU A 18 12.28 0.81 6.00
N LEU A 19 11.56 -0.18 5.48
CA LEU A 19 10.80 -0.05 4.24
C LEU A 19 9.65 0.96 4.39
N ARG A 20 8.94 0.93 5.52
CA ARG A 20 7.93 1.95 5.85
C ARG A 20 8.54 3.35 5.86
N GLY A 21 9.69 3.51 6.50
CA GLY A 21 10.42 4.79 6.52
C GLY A 21 10.71 5.30 5.10
N LYS A 22 11.23 4.42 4.23
CA LYS A 22 11.52 4.76 2.83
C LYS A 22 10.27 5.11 2.02
N LEU A 23 9.16 4.41 2.23
CA LEU A 23 7.90 4.69 1.53
C LEU A 23 7.34 6.08 1.87
N LEU A 24 7.44 6.47 3.14
CA LEU A 24 6.91 7.73 3.66
C LEU A 24 7.86 8.93 3.53
N ASP A 25 9.14 8.71 3.18
CA ASP A 25 10.11 9.80 3.02
C ASP A 25 9.91 10.55 1.70
N ASN A 26 9.38 11.77 1.81
CA ASN A 26 9.14 12.66 0.67
C ASN A 26 10.42 13.29 0.09
N ASN A 27 11.59 13.07 0.71
CA ASN A 27 12.89 13.48 0.17
C ASN A 27 13.55 12.42 -0.71
N LEU A 28 13.03 11.18 -0.70
CA LEU A 28 13.52 10.12 -1.56
C LEU A 28 12.93 10.21 -2.97
N THR A 29 13.70 9.70 -3.94
CA THR A 29 13.23 9.59 -5.32
C THR A 29 12.06 8.62 -5.43
N LEU A 30 11.15 8.86 -6.37
CA LEU A 30 10.03 7.93 -6.64
C LEU A 30 10.50 6.48 -6.82
N PRO A 31 11.56 6.16 -7.58
CA PRO A 31 12.06 4.79 -7.68
C PRO A 31 12.43 4.15 -6.34
N ALA A 32 13.02 4.91 -5.40
CA ALA A 32 13.34 4.38 -4.08
C ALA A 32 12.08 4.07 -3.26
N ARG A 33 11.08 4.96 -3.33
CA ARG A 33 9.78 4.77 -2.66
C ARG A 33 9.00 3.60 -3.27
N TYR A 34 9.00 3.44 -4.59
CA TYR A 34 8.38 2.29 -5.26
C TYR A 34 9.05 0.96 -4.93
N ARG A 35 10.39 0.93 -4.81
CA ARG A 35 11.07 -0.29 -4.32
C ARG A 35 10.60 -0.67 -2.92
N ALA A 36 10.41 0.32 -2.04
CA ALA A 36 9.88 0.08 -0.69
C ALA A 36 8.42 -0.40 -0.73
N LEU A 37 7.56 0.23 -1.55
CA LEU A 37 6.18 -0.19 -1.77
C LEU A 37 6.07 -1.66 -2.18
N TYR A 38 6.76 -2.06 -3.25
CA TYR A 38 6.67 -3.42 -3.76
C TYR A 38 7.33 -4.46 -2.85
N ALA A 39 8.34 -4.07 -2.07
CA ALA A 39 8.90 -4.91 -1.02
C ALA A 39 7.89 -5.14 0.11
N LEU A 40 7.22 -4.09 0.60
CA LEU A 40 6.16 -4.20 1.61
C LEU A 40 4.98 -5.03 1.12
N ARG A 41 4.55 -4.83 -0.14
CA ARG A 41 3.52 -5.65 -0.76
C ARG A 41 3.85 -7.14 -0.66
N SER A 42 5.09 -7.52 -0.96
CA SER A 42 5.53 -8.91 -0.93
C SER A 42 5.93 -9.45 0.45
N ALA A 43 5.89 -8.66 1.52
CA ALA A 43 6.30 -9.10 2.86
C ALA A 43 5.13 -9.73 3.64
N SER A 44 5.32 -10.85 4.34
CA SER A 44 4.28 -11.42 5.18
C SER A 44 4.10 -10.63 6.47
N GLY A 45 3.03 -10.94 7.20
CA GLY A 45 2.80 -10.42 8.54
C GLY A 45 2.06 -9.08 8.60
N PRO A 46 1.51 -8.76 9.79
CA PRO A 46 0.63 -7.61 9.99
C PRO A 46 1.35 -6.27 9.89
N ALA A 47 2.66 -6.23 10.21
CA ALA A 47 3.45 -5.00 10.14
C ALA A 47 3.55 -4.44 8.71
N ALA A 48 3.67 -5.33 7.71
CA ALA A 48 3.74 -4.93 6.31
C ALA A 48 2.42 -4.33 5.81
N GLY A 49 1.29 -4.96 6.16
CA GLY A 49 -0.05 -4.42 5.87
C GLY A 49 -0.27 -3.06 6.55
N ALA A 50 0.14 -2.92 7.81
CA ALA A 50 0.05 -1.66 8.55
C ALA A 50 0.91 -0.54 7.93
N ALA A 51 2.10 -0.87 7.44
CA ALA A 51 2.97 0.08 6.75
C ALA A 51 2.34 0.63 5.46
N LEU A 52 1.69 -0.24 4.68
CA LEU A 52 0.96 0.16 3.47
C LEU A 52 -0.27 1.00 3.79
N ARG A 53 -1.09 0.58 4.78
CA ARG A 53 -2.25 1.38 5.21
C ARG A 53 -1.86 2.79 5.65
N ALA A 54 -0.75 2.95 6.37
CA ALA A 54 -0.25 4.27 6.73
C ALA A 54 0.10 5.14 5.52
N ALA A 55 0.51 4.54 4.40
CA ALA A 55 0.84 5.25 3.17
C ALA A 55 -0.39 5.70 2.35
N LEU A 56 -1.62 5.37 2.79
CA LEU A 56 -2.86 5.92 2.23
C LEU A 56 -3.18 7.33 2.73
N ASP A 57 -2.51 7.83 3.76
CA ASP A 57 -2.77 9.17 4.29
C ASP A 57 -2.17 10.25 3.36
N PRO A 58 -2.96 11.17 2.78
CA PRO A 58 -2.47 12.25 1.94
C PRO A 58 -1.50 13.21 2.66
N ALA A 59 -1.55 13.30 3.99
CA ALA A 59 -0.58 14.08 4.77
C ALA A 59 0.80 13.42 4.83
N LEU A 60 0.87 12.09 4.78
CA LEU A 60 2.13 11.33 4.76
C LEU A 60 2.65 11.13 3.34
N VAL A 61 1.74 10.87 2.40
CA VAL A 61 2.05 10.63 0.99
C VAL A 61 1.24 11.60 0.13
N PRO A 62 1.76 12.79 -0.22
CA PRO A 62 1.02 13.78 -1.00
C PRO A 62 0.69 13.34 -2.44
N SER A 63 1.49 12.45 -3.02
CA SER A 63 1.31 11.96 -4.39
C SER A 63 0.11 11.01 -4.50
N ALA A 64 -0.96 11.46 -5.16
CA ALA A 64 -2.14 10.64 -5.43
C ALA A 64 -1.80 9.38 -6.23
N LEU A 65 -0.86 9.46 -7.17
CA LEU A 65 -0.41 8.29 -7.94
C LEU A 65 0.27 7.24 -7.05
N LEU A 66 1.08 7.67 -6.07
CA LEU A 66 1.70 6.72 -5.15
C LEU A 66 0.66 6.10 -4.21
N ARG A 67 -0.33 6.88 -3.75
CA ARG A 67 -1.44 6.35 -2.92
C ARG A 67 -2.33 5.36 -3.69
N HIS A 68 -2.56 5.61 -4.98
CA HIS A 68 -3.20 4.64 -5.88
C HIS A 68 -2.42 3.31 -5.87
N ASP A 69 -1.12 3.33 -6.14
CA ASP A 69 -0.33 2.09 -6.17
C ASP A 69 -0.21 1.42 -4.78
N VAL A 70 -0.38 2.19 -3.69
CA VAL A 70 -0.53 1.63 -2.33
C VAL A 70 -1.86 0.88 -2.18
N ALA A 71 -2.98 1.44 -2.62
CA ALA A 71 -4.29 0.77 -2.61
C ALA A 71 -4.26 -0.52 -3.44
N PHE A 72 -3.68 -0.47 -4.64
CA PHE A 72 -3.42 -1.64 -5.47
C PHE A 72 -2.63 -2.72 -4.71
N CYS A 73 -1.54 -2.32 -4.06
CA CYS A 73 -0.71 -3.26 -3.28
C CYS A 73 -1.46 -3.85 -2.07
N LEU A 74 -2.44 -3.14 -1.49
CA LEU A 74 -3.29 -3.70 -0.44
C LEU A 74 -4.25 -4.75 -1.00
N GLY A 75 -4.85 -4.53 -2.17
CA GLY A 75 -5.68 -5.52 -2.88
C GLY A 75 -4.91 -6.81 -3.19
N GLN A 76 -3.70 -6.67 -3.74
CA GLN A 76 -2.81 -7.81 -4.04
C GLN A 76 -2.41 -8.64 -2.81
N ARG A 77 -2.41 -8.02 -1.62
CA ARG A 77 -2.08 -8.72 -0.37
C ARG A 77 -3.23 -9.53 0.19
N GLN A 78 -4.47 -9.23 -0.21
CA GLN A 78 -5.66 -9.94 0.28
C GLN A 78 -5.76 -9.93 1.83
N ASP A 79 -5.26 -8.86 2.46
CA ASP A 79 -5.25 -8.72 3.92
C ASP A 79 -6.57 -8.09 4.39
N ALA A 80 -7.41 -8.88 5.07
CA ALA A 80 -8.70 -8.43 5.59
C ALA A 80 -8.60 -7.21 6.52
N SER A 81 -7.45 -6.96 7.16
CA SER A 81 -7.24 -5.78 7.99
C SER A 81 -7.14 -4.47 7.18
N ALA A 82 -7.11 -4.53 5.85
CA ALA A 82 -7.16 -3.37 4.96
C ALA A 82 -8.57 -2.93 4.56
N VAL A 83 -9.59 -3.79 4.75
CA VAL A 83 -10.96 -3.54 4.25
C VAL A 83 -11.53 -2.21 4.77
N GLU A 84 -11.44 -1.95 6.08
CA GLU A 84 -11.97 -0.71 6.67
C GLU A 84 -11.30 0.54 6.09
N ALA A 85 -9.98 0.49 5.87
CA ALA A 85 -9.22 1.60 5.30
C ALA A 85 -9.59 1.82 3.82
N LEU A 86 -9.75 0.74 3.04
CA LEU A 86 -10.13 0.81 1.63
C LEU A 86 -11.57 1.31 1.43
N VAL A 87 -12.52 0.86 2.27
CA VAL A 87 -13.90 1.37 2.27
C VAL A 87 -13.92 2.86 2.59
N SER A 88 -13.19 3.29 3.63
CA SER A 88 -13.09 4.70 3.99
C SER A 88 -12.53 5.55 2.84
N LEU A 89 -11.51 5.03 2.14
CA LEU A 89 -10.90 5.70 1.00
C LEU A 89 -11.85 5.79 -0.20
N LEU A 90 -12.63 4.73 -0.47
CA LEU A 90 -13.63 4.70 -1.53
C LEU A 90 -14.75 5.72 -1.29
N GLU A 91 -15.18 5.89 -0.03
CA GLU A 91 -16.24 6.80 0.39
C GLU A 91 -15.79 8.27 0.49
N ASP A 92 -14.49 8.53 0.67
CA ASP A 92 -13.96 9.88 0.83
C ASP A 92 -14.03 10.70 -0.47
N THR A 93 -15.03 11.58 -0.57
CA THR A 93 -15.20 12.49 -1.72
C THR A 93 -14.12 13.56 -1.88
N SER A 94 -13.27 13.77 -0.87
CA SER A 94 -12.14 14.70 -0.93
C SER A 94 -10.88 14.06 -1.50
N GLU A 95 -10.81 12.73 -1.53
CA GLU A 95 -9.71 11.98 -2.14
C GLU A 95 -9.81 12.00 -3.67
N HIS A 96 -8.66 11.91 -4.32
CA HIS A 96 -8.50 11.88 -5.75
C HIS A 96 -9.27 10.70 -6.38
N PRO A 97 -10.09 10.91 -7.43
CA PRO A 97 -10.94 9.86 -8.01
C PRO A 97 -10.21 8.58 -8.42
N MET A 98 -8.97 8.68 -8.90
CA MET A 98 -8.14 7.53 -9.25
C MET A 98 -7.80 6.66 -8.04
N VAL A 99 -7.49 7.26 -6.89
CA VAL A 99 -7.20 6.52 -5.64
C VAL A 99 -8.46 5.80 -5.16
N ARG A 100 -9.62 6.46 -5.26
CA ARG A 100 -10.92 5.87 -4.93
C ARG A 100 -11.29 4.70 -5.84
N HIS A 101 -11.02 4.83 -7.14
CA HIS A 101 -11.21 3.76 -8.12
C HIS A 101 -10.43 2.51 -7.74
N GLU A 102 -9.13 2.67 -7.46
CA GLU A 102 -8.26 1.58 -7.07
C GLU A 102 -8.65 0.97 -5.71
N ALA A 103 -9.14 1.78 -4.76
CA ALA A 103 -9.70 1.25 -3.52
C ALA A 103 -10.92 0.34 -3.76
N GLY A 104 -11.76 0.70 -4.73
CA GLY A 104 -12.89 -0.10 -5.17
C GLY A 104 -12.47 -1.41 -5.85
N GLU A 105 -11.43 -1.38 -6.69
CA GLU A 105 -10.87 -2.59 -7.31
C GLU A 105 -10.24 -3.51 -6.26
N ALA A 106 -9.41 -2.95 -5.35
CA ALA A 106 -8.77 -3.69 -4.26
C ALA A 106 -9.74 -4.35 -3.28
N LEU A 107 -10.97 -3.83 -3.14
CA LEU A 107 -12.05 -4.46 -2.36
C LEU A 107 -12.74 -5.62 -3.08
N GLY A 108 -12.61 -5.68 -4.41
CA GLY A 108 -13.21 -6.72 -5.26
C GLY A 108 -12.29 -7.90 -5.58
N ASP A 109 -10.98 -7.73 -5.40
CA ASP A 109 -9.96 -8.80 -5.48
C ASP A 109 -10.14 -9.83 -4.36
#